data_AF-A0A0T9QZZ5-F1
#
_entry.id   AF-A0A0T9QZZ5-F1
#
_cell.length_a   1.000
_cell.length_b   1.000
_cell.length_c   1.000
_cell.angle_alpha   90.00
_cell.angle_beta   90.00
_cell.angle_gamma   90.00
#
_symmetry.space_group_name_H-M   'P 1'
#
loop_
_entity.id
_entity.type
_entity.pdbx_description
1 polymer ?
#
loop_
_entity_poly.entity_id
_entity_poly.type
_entity_poly.pdbx_seq_one_letter_code
_entity_poly.pdbx_strand_id
1 'polypeptide(L)'
;MSKPIDDINPWLPDTQQLIPASGGGNGQIHHPGHYQNIIWQNRARVPDGFETALVATLEEIFEQGHHQLGQVIAVLNERRVFDRSGTRWTEVSFRHFLQVHGY
;
A
#
# COMPACT_ATOMS: atom_id res chain seq x y z
N MET A 1 0.40 -19.63 -6.42
CA MET A 1 -0.83 -19.05 -7.02
C MET A 1 -1.30 -17.92 -6.12
N SER A 2 -1.30 -16.68 -6.60
CA SER A 2 -1.91 -15.55 -5.86
C SER A 2 -3.43 -15.71 -5.90
N LYS A 3 -4.11 -15.57 -4.76
CA LYS A 3 -5.58 -15.59 -4.73
C LYS A 3 -6.09 -14.38 -5.52
N PRO A 4 -7.04 -14.54 -6.46
CA PRO A 4 -7.69 -13.39 -7.09
C PRO A 4 -8.39 -12.57 -5.99
N ILE A 5 -8.34 -11.25 -6.11
CA ILE A 5 -9.13 -10.37 -5.26
C ILE A 5 -10.59 -10.57 -5.70
N ASP A 6 -11.49 -10.95 -4.79
CA ASP A 6 -12.93 -11.12 -5.12
C ASP A 6 -13.66 -9.76 -5.26
N ASP A 7 -12.95 -8.66 -5.00
CA ASP A 7 -13.39 -7.26 -5.00
C ASP A 7 -12.43 -6.39 -5.83
N ILE A 8 -12.35 -6.65 -7.15
CA ILE A 8 -11.54 -5.85 -8.09
C ILE A 8 -12.37 -4.66 -8.55
N ASN A 9 -11.86 -3.45 -8.38
CA ASN A 9 -12.38 -2.28 -9.09
C ASN A 9 -12.02 -2.42 -10.58
N PRO A 10 -12.99 -2.70 -11.48
CA PRO A 10 -12.72 -2.90 -12.90
C PRO A 10 -12.28 -1.60 -13.61
N TRP A 11 -12.40 -0.46 -12.92
CA TRP A 11 -11.99 0.86 -13.38
C TRP A 11 -10.68 1.32 -12.76
N LEU A 12 -9.95 0.45 -12.05
CA LEU A 12 -8.65 0.81 -11.49
C LEU A 12 -7.69 1.15 -12.66
N PRO A 13 -7.22 2.40 -12.77
CA PRO A 13 -6.20 2.72 -13.76
C PRO A 13 -4.93 1.92 -13.44
N ASP A 14 -4.26 1.43 -14.47
CA ASP A 14 -2.96 0.77 -14.34
C ASP A 14 -2.00 1.79 -13.70
N THR A 15 -1.74 1.64 -12.40
CA THR A 15 -1.21 2.72 -11.52
C THR A 15 0.27 3.02 -11.79
N GLN A 16 0.84 2.52 -12.89
CA GLN A 16 2.19 2.83 -13.33
C GLN A 16 2.36 4.27 -13.87
N GLN A 17 1.27 5.02 -14.08
CA GLN A 17 1.33 6.40 -14.57
C GLN A 17 0.84 7.40 -13.50
N LEU A 18 1.75 7.86 -12.65
CA LEU A 18 1.58 9.05 -11.79
C LEU A 18 1.68 10.37 -12.58
N ILE A 19 1.16 10.42 -13.81
CA ILE A 19 1.10 11.66 -14.59
C ILE A 19 -0.39 11.99 -14.79
N PRO A 20 -0.94 12.98 -14.09
CA PRO A 20 -2.30 13.42 -14.38
C PRO A 20 -2.36 13.92 -15.83
N ALA A 21 -3.27 13.36 -16.63
CA ALA A 21 -3.50 13.84 -17.98
C ALA A 21 -4.05 15.27 -17.92
N SER A 22 -3.36 16.25 -18.55
CA SER A 22 -3.76 17.66 -18.59
C SER A 22 -4.99 17.96 -19.47
N GLY A 23 -5.82 16.96 -19.77
CA GLY A 23 -7.02 17.10 -20.61
C GLY A 23 -8.26 16.72 -19.83
N GLY A 24 -9.19 17.67 -19.65
CA GLY A 24 -10.50 17.38 -19.07
C GLY A 24 -11.23 16.33 -19.90
N GLY A 25 -11.61 15.21 -19.28
CA GLY A 25 -12.41 14.17 -19.93
C GLY A 25 -13.82 14.68 -20.23
N ASN A 26 -14.32 14.42 -21.44
CA ASN A 26 -15.72 14.66 -21.79
C ASN A 26 -16.61 13.84 -20.85
N GLY A 27 -17.35 14.53 -19.97
CA GLY A 27 -18.14 13.92 -18.91
C GLY A 27 -19.25 13.00 -19.44
N GLN A 28 -19.38 11.82 -18.85
CA GLN A 28 -20.58 10.99 -18.97
C GLN A 28 -21.65 11.56 -18.04
N ILE A 29 -22.86 11.82 -18.55
CA ILE A 29 -23.99 12.30 -17.74
C ILE A 29 -24.65 11.06 -17.11
N HIS A 30 -24.57 10.92 -15.78
CA HIS A 30 -25.18 9.80 -15.06
C HIS A 30 -26.67 10.06 -14.81
N HIS A 31 -27.54 9.09 -15.13
CA HIS A 31 -28.98 9.17 -14.85
C HIS A 31 -29.27 8.91 -13.35
N PRO A 32 -30.11 9.73 -12.69
CA PRO A 32 -30.52 9.49 -11.30
C PRO A 32 -31.25 8.15 -11.16
N GLY A 33 -30.82 7.30 -10.20
CA GLY A 33 -31.46 6.01 -9.89
C GLY A 33 -30.67 4.76 -10.33
N HIS A 34 -29.64 4.90 -11.14
CA HIS A 34 -28.68 3.85 -11.48
C HIS A 34 -27.30 4.15 -10.87
N TYR A 35 -27.21 4.09 -9.54
CA TYR A 35 -25.92 4.22 -8.86
C TYR A 35 -25.28 2.83 -8.77
N GLN A 36 -24.31 2.55 -9.63
CA GLN A 36 -23.37 1.48 -9.35
C GLN A 36 -22.47 1.97 -8.23
N ASN A 37 -22.46 1.25 -7.10
CA ASN A 37 -21.55 1.57 -6.01
C ASN A 37 -20.12 1.30 -6.52
N ILE A 38 -19.42 2.36 -6.94
CA ILE A 38 -18.02 2.25 -7.34
C ILE A 38 -17.26 2.01 -6.05
N ILE A 39 -16.85 0.76 -5.84
CA ILE A 39 -15.99 0.42 -4.72
C ILE A 39 -14.64 1.09 -5.02
N TRP A 40 -14.33 2.15 -4.27
CA TRP A 40 -13.05 2.86 -4.35
C TRP A 40 -11.93 1.98 -3.77
N GLN A 41 -11.62 0.88 -4.45
CA GLN A 41 -10.41 0.10 -4.21
C GLN A 41 -9.28 0.74 -5.03
N ASN A 42 -8.13 1.00 -4.38
CA ASN A 42 -6.91 1.46 -5.03
C ASN A 42 -5.85 0.35 -5.17
N ARG A 43 -6.14 -0.88 -4.71
CA ARG A 43 -5.16 -1.97 -4.65
C ARG A 43 -5.27 -2.88 -5.87
N ALA A 44 -4.14 -3.08 -6.54
CA ALA A 44 -4.05 -3.97 -7.71
C ALA A 44 -3.93 -5.47 -7.34
N ARG A 45 -3.56 -5.79 -6.08
CA ARG A 45 -3.47 -7.18 -5.57
C ARG A 45 -3.74 -7.27 -4.07
N VAL A 46 -4.02 -8.48 -3.60
CA VAL A 46 -3.98 -8.81 -2.15
C VAL A 46 -2.55 -8.64 -1.64
N PRO A 47 -2.33 -8.09 -0.42
CA PRO A 47 -1.02 -8.07 0.20
C PRO A 47 -0.39 -9.46 0.23
N ASP A 48 0.90 -9.54 -0.05
CA ASP A 48 1.63 -10.80 0.08
C ASP A 48 2.01 -11.08 1.54
N GLY A 49 2.65 -12.24 1.78
CA GLY A 49 3.06 -12.65 3.12
C GLY A 49 4.10 -11.72 3.76
N PHE A 50 4.96 -11.10 2.94
CA PHE A 50 5.92 -10.11 3.42
C PHE A 50 5.19 -8.85 3.89
N GLU A 51 4.25 -8.32 3.09
CA GLU A 51 3.47 -7.14 3.44
C GLU A 51 2.63 -7.36 4.70
N THR A 52 2.01 -8.54 4.81
CA THR A 52 1.22 -8.93 5.98
C THR A 52 2.06 -8.99 7.25
N ALA A 53 3.24 -9.62 7.18
CA ALA A 53 4.15 -9.73 8.32
C ALA A 53 4.72 -8.37 8.75
N LEU A 54 5.05 -7.52 7.78
CA LEU A 54 5.54 -6.17 8.04
C LEU A 54 4.48 -5.33 8.77
N VAL A 55 3.24 -5.32 8.28
CA VAL A 55 2.14 -4.55 8.92
C VAL A 55 1.86 -5.05 10.33
N ALA A 56 1.71 -6.37 10.53
CA ALA A 56 1.49 -6.93 11.87
C ALA A 56 2.60 -6.53 12.86
N THR A 57 3.86 -6.56 12.40
CA THR A 57 4.98 -6.14 13.25
C THR A 57 4.94 -4.64 13.56
N LEU A 58 4.55 -3.80 12.59
CA LEU A 58 4.40 -2.36 12.81
C LEU A 58 3.29 -2.04 13.81
N GLU A 59 2.15 -2.74 13.73
CA GLU A 59 1.05 -2.61 14.69
C GLU A 59 1.53 -2.87 16.12
N GLU A 60 2.22 -4.00 16.34
CA GLU A 60 2.78 -4.33 17.67
C GLU A 60 3.83 -3.31 18.15
N ILE A 61 4.69 -2.81 17.26
CA ILE A 61 5.69 -1.78 17.58
C ILE A 61 5.00 -0.50 18.08
N PHE A 62 3.93 -0.08 17.40
CA PHE A 62 3.20 1.12 17.80
C PHE A 62 2.38 0.92 19.07
N GLU A 63 1.79 -0.25 19.29
CA GLU A 63 1.13 -0.61 20.56
C GLU A 63 2.09 -0.57 21.75
N GLN A 64 3.37 -0.88 21.53
CA GLN A 64 4.44 -0.81 22.52
C GLN A 64 4.96 0.62 22.76
N GLY A 65 4.42 1.63 22.08
CA GLY A 65 4.78 3.04 22.24
C GLY A 65 6.01 3.50 21.44
N HIS A 66 6.49 2.67 20.51
CA HIS A 66 7.62 3.02 19.65
C HIS A 66 7.14 3.80 18.42
N HIS A 67 7.05 5.14 18.55
CA HIS A 67 6.54 6.00 17.49
C HIS A 67 7.62 6.71 16.67
N GLN A 68 8.89 6.65 17.10
CA GLN A 68 9.98 7.28 16.35
C GLN A 68 10.57 6.32 15.32
N LEU A 69 10.88 6.84 14.14
CA LEU A 69 11.40 6.02 13.03
C LEU A 69 12.60 5.14 13.42
N GLY A 70 13.57 5.70 14.16
CA GLY A 70 14.73 4.94 14.62
C GLY A 70 14.36 3.78 15.56
N GLN A 71 13.34 3.95 16.40
CA GLN A 71 12.83 2.89 17.29
C GLN A 71 12.15 1.79 16.47
N VAL A 72 11.29 2.18 15.52
CA VAL A 72 10.61 1.24 14.61
C VAL A 72 11.64 0.38 13.87
N ILE A 73 12.65 1.01 13.28
CA ILE A 73 13.70 0.32 12.53
C ILE A 73 14.54 -0.59 13.42
N ALA A 74 14.84 -0.15 14.65
CA ALA A 74 15.57 -0.98 15.60
C ALA A 74 14.79 -2.28 15.90
N VAL A 75 13.50 -2.16 16.22
CA VAL A 75 12.66 -3.32 16.55
C VAL A 75 12.44 -4.23 15.34
N LEU A 76 12.18 -3.67 14.15
CA LEU A 76 12.06 -4.47 12.91
C LEU A 76 13.32 -5.30 12.66
N ASN A 77 14.48 -4.68 12.77
CA ASN A 77 15.76 -5.35 12.54
C ASN A 77 16.10 -6.37 13.63
N GLU A 78 15.77 -6.10 14.89
CA GLU A 78 15.92 -7.05 16.00
C GLU A 78 15.07 -8.31 15.78
N ARG A 79 13.82 -8.11 15.35
CA ARG A 79 12.88 -9.20 15.01
C ARG A 79 13.16 -9.86 13.66
N ARG A 80 14.23 -9.46 12.97
CA ARG A 80 14.64 -9.96 11.65
C ARG A 80 13.59 -9.77 10.55
N VAL A 81 12.73 -8.75 10.70
CA VAL A 81 11.80 -8.29 9.67
C VAL A 81 12.57 -7.32 8.77
N PHE A 82 13.22 -7.88 7.76
CA PHE A 82 14.06 -7.17 6.80
C PHE A 82 13.26 -6.71 5.59
N ASP A 83 13.90 -6.05 4.63
CA ASP A 83 13.25 -5.68 3.37
C ASP A 83 12.98 -6.89 2.47
N ARG A 84 12.36 -6.65 1.30
CA ARG A 84 12.06 -7.70 0.31
C ARG A 84 13.30 -8.44 -0.22
N SER A 85 14.49 -7.84 -0.12
CA SER A 85 15.77 -8.45 -0.50
C SER A 85 16.41 -9.25 0.64
N GLY A 86 15.84 -9.18 1.86
CA GLY A 86 16.43 -9.76 3.07
C GLY A 86 17.47 -8.86 3.73
N THR A 87 17.58 -7.59 3.34
CA THR A 87 18.55 -6.63 3.88
C THR A 87 17.97 -5.88 5.07
N ARG A 88 18.80 -5.61 6.08
CA ARG A 88 18.41 -4.82 7.25
C ARG A 88 17.93 -3.42 6.83
N TRP A 89 16.91 -2.94 7.51
CA TRP A 89 16.39 -1.59 7.30
C TRP A 89 17.38 -0.53 7.76
N THR A 90 17.52 0.50 6.94
CA THR A 90 18.08 1.80 7.30
C THR A 90 16.95 2.83 7.22
N GLU A 91 17.10 4.01 7.83
CA GLU A 91 16.09 5.06 7.68
C GLU A 91 15.87 5.45 6.22
N VAL A 92 16.94 5.45 5.42
CA VAL A 92 16.89 5.81 4.01
C VAL A 92 16.10 4.77 3.22
N SER A 93 16.45 3.47 3.36
CA SER A 93 15.76 2.41 2.64
C SER A 93 14.30 2.25 3.07
N PHE A 94 14.01 2.43 4.37
CA PHE A 94 12.64 2.36 4.88
C PHE A 94 11.79 3.53 4.38
N ARG A 95 12.27 4.77 4.42
CA ARG A 95 11.55 5.92 3.85
C ARG A 95 11.31 5.78 2.36
N HIS A 96 12.32 5.34 1.61
CA HIS A 96 12.17 5.09 0.18
C HIS A 96 11.11 4.02 -0.10
N PHE A 97 11.09 2.95 0.70
CA PHE A 97 10.06 1.92 0.61
C PHE A 97 8.66 2.50 0.85
N LEU A 98 8.46 3.27 1.93
CA LEU A 98 7.16 3.90 2.22
C LEU A 98 6.70 4.81 1.07
N GLN A 99 7.60 5.63 0.52
CA GLN A 99 7.29 6.55 -0.58
C GLN A 99 6.84 5.81 -1.86
N VAL A 100 7.51 4.72 -2.22
CA VAL A 100 7.14 3.90 -3.40
C VAL A 100 5.80 3.19 -3.20
N HIS A 101 5.47 2.85 -1.95
CA HIS A 101 4.29 2.08 -1.59
C HIS A 101 3.11 2.93 -1.08
N GLY A 102 3.23 4.27 -1.10
CA GLY A 102 2.13 5.20 -0.85
C GLY A 102 1.78 5.43 0.63
N TYR A 103 2.76 5.34 1.52
CA TYR A 103 2.61 5.60 2.97
C TYR A 103 3.27 6.92 3.39
#